data_AF-A0A3N1NTU0-F1
#
_entry.id   AF-A0A3N1NTU0-F1
#
_cell.length_a   1.000
_cell.length_b   1.000
_cell.length_c   1.000
_cell.angle_alpha   90.00
_cell.angle_beta   90.00
_cell.angle_gamma   90.00
#
_symmetry.space_group_name_H-M   'P 1'
#
loop_
_entity.id
_entity.type
_entity.pdbx_description
1 polymer ?
#
loop_
_entity_poly.entity_id
_entity_poly.type
_entity_poly.pdbx_seq_one_letter_code
_entity_poly.pdbx_strand_id
1 'polypeptide(L)'
;MLPFSRALFSFAFGASLVAGCQANTAEQGGYDMEATSTLNAKVGDSTFIYQQFDPEFDFPCPVVSLQKAGKTLVSKELCVYQARDNSPFDLRNDVSYNAISDAAINGNTLSYTLDISLRRADAFLQKCTLTFTADSLSEPNCVLEDLPPAK
;
A
#
# COMPACT_ATOMS: atom_id res chain seq x y z
N MET A 1 -66.08 -30.86 17.23
CA MET A 1 -65.35 -30.32 16.07
C MET A 1 -64.70 -29.02 16.50
N LEU A 2 -63.38 -29.04 16.70
CA LEU A 2 -62.55 -27.87 17.02
C LEU A 2 -62.01 -27.28 15.72
N PRO A 3 -61.94 -25.95 15.59
CA PRO A 3 -60.90 -25.33 14.79
C PRO A 3 -59.97 -24.46 15.64
N PHE A 4 -58.75 -24.96 15.75
CA PHE A 4 -57.44 -24.28 15.67
C PHE A 4 -57.28 -22.85 16.20
N SER A 5 -56.49 -22.78 17.27
CA SER A 5 -55.75 -21.62 17.77
C SER A 5 -54.55 -21.23 16.88
N ARG A 6 -54.09 -19.99 17.13
CA ARG A 6 -52.76 -19.37 16.90
C ARG A 6 -52.52 -18.73 15.52
N ALA A 7 -51.78 -17.65 15.35
CA ALA A 7 -51.35 -16.47 16.13
C ALA A 7 -50.17 -15.86 15.33
N LEU A 8 -50.05 -14.53 15.39
CA LEU A 8 -48.82 -13.72 15.31
C LEU A 8 -48.15 -13.46 13.94
N PHE A 9 -48.22 -12.17 13.58
CA PHE A 9 -47.10 -11.26 13.33
C PHE A 9 -45.80 -11.85 12.78
N SER A 10 -45.33 -11.32 11.64
CA SER A 10 -43.91 -10.98 11.50
C SER A 10 -43.68 -9.86 10.49
N PHE A 11 -42.83 -8.95 10.91
CA PHE A 11 -42.37 -7.73 10.27
C PHE A 11 -41.54 -8.03 9.03
N ALA A 12 -41.73 -7.25 7.96
CA ALA A 12 -40.79 -7.16 6.87
C ALA A 12 -39.63 -6.23 7.28
N PHE A 13 -38.49 -6.81 7.68
CA PHE A 13 -37.23 -6.09 7.78
C PHE A 13 -36.61 -5.98 6.38
N GLY A 14 -36.71 -4.81 5.77
CA GLY A 14 -35.89 -4.44 4.61
C GLY A 14 -34.45 -4.22 5.07
N ALA A 15 -33.60 -5.24 4.91
CA ALA A 15 -32.17 -5.10 5.11
C ALA A 15 -31.58 -4.23 4.00
N SER A 16 -31.28 -2.97 4.34
CA SER A 16 -30.51 -2.08 3.48
C SER A 16 -29.06 -2.54 3.48
N LEU A 17 -28.57 -2.97 2.32
CA LEU A 17 -27.15 -3.24 2.08
C LEU A 17 -26.40 -1.90 2.07
N VAL A 18 -25.91 -1.48 3.23
CA VAL A 18 -24.87 -0.44 3.29
C VAL A 18 -23.55 -1.13 2.95
N ALA A 19 -23.15 -0.99 1.69
CA ALA A 19 -21.79 -1.26 1.24
C ALA A 19 -20.86 -0.25 1.93
N GLY A 20 -20.30 -0.64 3.07
CA GLY A 20 -19.22 0.09 3.70
C GLY A 20 -17.95 -0.10 2.88
N CYS A 21 -17.59 0.90 2.06
CA CYS A 21 -16.22 1.08 1.63
C CYS A 21 -15.40 1.41 2.88
N GLN A 22 -14.75 0.41 3.49
CA GLN A 22 -13.73 0.66 4.50
C GLN A 22 -12.50 1.24 3.78
N ALA A 23 -12.40 2.57 3.80
CA ALA A 23 -11.15 3.25 3.53
C ALA A 23 -10.14 2.80 4.59
N ASN A 24 -9.05 2.17 4.15
CA ASN A 24 -7.89 1.91 4.99
C ASN A 24 -7.11 3.22 5.07
N THR A 25 -7.55 4.13 5.92
CA THR A 25 -6.79 5.33 6.26
C THR A 25 -5.68 4.92 7.21
N ALA A 26 -4.44 5.08 6.77
CA ALA A 26 -3.32 5.14 7.70
C ALA A 26 -3.51 6.43 8.50
N GLU A 27 -3.93 6.35 9.77
CA GLU A 27 -4.05 7.52 10.63
C GLU A 27 -2.67 7.88 11.19
N GLN A 28 -2.12 9.01 10.74
CA GLN A 28 -1.03 9.69 11.43
C GLN A 28 -1.44 11.16 11.65
N GLY A 29 -1.93 11.49 12.85
CA GLY A 29 -2.13 12.88 13.27
C GLY A 29 -3.52 13.51 13.09
N GLY A 30 -4.59 12.75 12.89
CA GLY A 30 -5.96 13.26 12.92
C GLY A 30 -6.45 13.96 11.64
N TYR A 31 -5.71 13.81 10.54
CA TYR A 31 -6.18 14.12 9.19
C TYR A 31 -6.20 12.83 8.36
N ASP A 32 -7.26 12.63 7.58
CA ASP A 32 -7.39 11.48 6.68
C ASP A 32 -6.39 11.63 5.52
N MET A 33 -5.34 10.82 5.51
CA MET A 33 -4.38 10.79 4.40
C MET A 33 -4.99 10.02 3.21
N GLU A 34 -5.11 10.69 2.06
CA GLU A 34 -5.60 10.07 0.83
C GLU A 34 -4.43 9.57 -0.01
N ALA A 35 -4.51 8.32 -0.48
CA ALA A 35 -3.47 7.77 -1.33
C ALA A 35 -3.52 8.43 -2.72
N THR A 36 -2.40 9.01 -3.16
CA THR A 36 -2.23 9.55 -4.51
C THR A 36 -2.29 8.48 -5.59
N SER A 37 -1.94 7.23 -5.24
CA SER A 37 -2.11 6.07 -6.11
C SER A 37 -2.39 4.83 -5.28
N THR A 38 -3.28 3.96 -5.79
CA THR A 38 -3.58 2.65 -5.19
C THR A 38 -3.56 1.57 -6.26
N LEU A 39 -2.81 0.50 -6.01
CA LEU A 39 -2.75 -0.68 -6.88
C LEU A 39 -3.12 -1.92 -6.09
N ASN A 40 -4.00 -2.75 -6.67
CA ASN A 40 -4.50 -3.94 -6.00
C ASN A 40 -4.36 -5.16 -6.90
N ALA A 41 -4.05 -6.32 -6.32
CA ALA A 41 -4.03 -7.59 -7.03
C ALA A 41 -4.54 -8.74 -6.16
N LYS A 42 -5.30 -9.65 -6.77
CA LYS A 42 -5.71 -10.90 -6.10
C LYS A 42 -4.59 -11.92 -6.16
N VAL A 43 -4.34 -12.59 -5.05
CA VAL A 43 -3.35 -13.65 -4.90
C VAL A 43 -3.94 -14.76 -4.03
N GLY A 44 -4.45 -15.82 -4.68
CA GLY A 44 -5.25 -16.84 -4.00
C GLY A 44 -6.50 -16.22 -3.35
N ASP A 45 -6.68 -16.48 -2.04
CA ASP A 45 -7.79 -15.94 -1.24
C ASP A 45 -7.51 -14.55 -0.65
N SER A 46 -6.34 -13.99 -0.95
CA SER A 46 -5.89 -12.70 -0.41
C SER A 46 -5.86 -11.62 -1.49
N THR A 47 -5.90 -10.37 -1.07
CA THR A 47 -5.73 -9.19 -1.91
C THR A 47 -4.50 -8.43 -1.43
N PHE A 48 -3.52 -8.29 -2.32
CA PHE A 48 -2.41 -7.37 -2.16
C PHE A 48 -2.88 -5.96 -2.49
N ILE A 49 -2.46 -4.99 -1.68
CA ILE A 49 -2.78 -3.57 -1.81
C ILE A 49 -1.48 -2.80 -1.64
N TYR A 50 -1.19 -1.94 -2.61
CA TYR A 50 -0.12 -0.95 -2.56
C TYR A 50 -0.75 0.45 -2.58
N GLN A 51 -0.31 1.31 -1.66
CA GLN A 51 -0.74 2.69 -1.55
C GLN A 51 0.48 3.59 -1.55
N GLN A 52 0.45 4.61 -2.42
CA GLN A 52 1.39 5.71 -2.45
C GLN A 52 0.68 6.96 -1.97
N PHE A 53 1.38 7.81 -1.24
CA PHE A 53 0.88 9.08 -0.71
C PHE A 53 1.71 10.23 -1.27
N ASP A 54 1.23 11.45 -1.06
CA ASP A 54 2.03 12.63 -1.39
C ASP A 54 3.22 12.73 -0.44
N PRO A 55 4.47 12.64 -0.93
CA PRO A 55 5.63 12.67 -0.06
C PRO A 55 5.96 14.05 0.50
N GLU A 56 5.45 15.14 -0.10
CA GLU A 56 5.67 16.50 0.36
C GLU A 56 4.67 16.91 1.45
N PHE A 57 3.44 16.43 1.35
CA PHE A 57 2.34 16.88 2.22
C PHE A 57 1.85 15.84 3.23
N ASP A 58 1.89 14.55 2.89
CA ASP A 58 1.26 13.50 3.69
C ASP A 58 2.32 12.57 4.30
N PHE A 59 2.76 11.59 3.52
CA PHE A 59 3.57 10.48 4.01
C PHE A 59 4.55 10.01 2.93
N PRO A 60 5.86 10.07 3.18
CA PRO A 60 6.86 9.81 2.14
C PRO A 60 7.03 8.33 1.79
N CYS A 61 6.49 7.41 2.59
CA CYS A 61 6.67 5.99 2.39
C CYS A 61 5.43 5.35 1.77
N PRO A 62 5.57 4.51 0.74
CA PRO A 62 4.49 3.63 0.33
C PRO A 62 4.10 2.66 1.43
N VAL A 63 2.83 2.27 1.43
CA VAL A 63 2.31 1.24 2.30
C VAL A 63 1.88 0.05 1.45
N VAL A 64 2.33 -1.14 1.84
CA VAL A 64 1.86 -2.40 1.26
C VAL A 64 1.14 -3.21 2.30
N SER A 65 0.03 -3.83 1.91
CA SER A 65 -0.72 -4.72 2.78
C SER A 65 -1.25 -5.95 2.05
N LEU A 66 -1.47 -7.02 2.82
CA LEU A 66 -2.23 -8.19 2.39
C LEU A 66 -3.50 -8.28 3.22
N GLN A 67 -4.63 -8.44 2.54
CA GLN A 67 -5.92 -8.61 3.17
C GLN A 67 -6.55 -9.94 2.78
N LYS A 68 -7.15 -10.63 3.75
CA LYS A 68 -7.87 -11.90 3.54
C LYS A 68 -9.23 -11.81 4.22
N ALA A 69 -10.29 -12.05 3.45
CA ALA A 69 -11.68 -11.91 3.92
C ALA A 69 -11.95 -10.56 4.65
N GLY A 70 -11.42 -9.46 4.10
CA GLY A 70 -11.61 -8.11 4.65
C GLY A 70 -10.76 -7.78 5.89
N LYS A 71 -9.86 -8.68 6.30
CA LYS A 71 -8.93 -8.45 7.42
C LYS A 71 -7.51 -8.28 6.92
N THR A 72 -6.81 -7.25 7.39
CA THR A 72 -5.38 -7.07 7.15
C THR A 72 -4.58 -8.14 7.88
N LEU A 73 -3.88 -8.98 7.12
CA LEU A 73 -2.96 -9.99 7.63
C LEU A 73 -1.60 -9.38 7.98
N VAL A 74 -1.10 -8.52 7.07
CA VAL A 74 0.16 -7.81 7.23
C VAL A 74 0.04 -6.43 6.56
N SER A 75 0.67 -5.44 7.18
CA SER A 75 0.87 -4.10 6.63
C SER A 75 2.32 -3.69 6.90
N LYS A 76 2.99 -3.12 5.89
CA LYS A 76 4.37 -2.63 5.99
C LYS A 76 4.49 -1.28 5.31
N GLU A 77 5.22 -0.38 5.95
CA GLU A 77 5.66 0.88 5.37
C GLU A 77 7.04 0.66 4.73
N LEU A 78 7.19 1.05 3.47
CA LEU A 78 8.42 0.89 2.72
C LEU A 78 9.26 2.18 2.82
N CYS A 79 9.87 2.42 3.99
CA CYS A 79 10.61 3.65 4.27
C CYS A 79 12.14 3.52 4.19
N VAL A 80 12.68 2.33 4.39
CA VAL A 80 14.13 2.12 4.55
C VAL A 80 14.71 1.48 3.30
N TYR A 81 15.73 2.11 2.73
CA TYR A 81 16.40 1.71 1.49
C TYR A 81 17.92 1.80 1.63
N GLN A 82 18.65 1.39 0.60
CA GLN A 82 20.12 1.43 0.57
C GLN A 82 20.60 2.44 -0.46
N ALA A 83 21.54 3.31 -0.08
CA ALA A 83 22.17 4.28 -0.98
C ALA A 83 23.23 3.63 -1.88
N ARG A 84 23.91 4.44 -2.71
CA ARG A 84 24.96 3.95 -3.64
C ARG A 84 26.09 3.18 -2.96
N ASP A 85 26.44 3.57 -1.74
CA ASP A 85 27.48 2.95 -0.92
C ASP A 85 26.97 1.78 -0.06
N ASN A 86 25.72 1.34 -0.27
CA ASN A 86 24.98 0.36 0.53
C ASN A 86 24.68 0.82 1.97
N SER A 87 24.87 2.10 2.31
CA SER A 87 24.42 2.63 3.60
C SER A 87 22.89 2.71 3.63
N PRO A 88 22.25 2.38 4.77
CA PRO A 88 20.80 2.50 4.89
C PRO A 88 20.40 3.98 5.01
N PHE A 89 19.26 4.34 4.44
CA PHE A 89 18.62 5.64 4.62
C PHE A 89 17.10 5.49 4.79
N ASP A 90 16.49 6.44 5.51
CA ASP A 90 15.04 6.50 5.76
C ASP A 90 14.41 7.68 4.99
N LEU A 91 13.37 7.39 4.19
CA LEU A 91 12.61 8.38 3.42
C LEU A 91 11.99 9.49 4.26
N ARG A 92 11.81 9.32 5.57
CA ARG A 92 11.23 10.35 6.44
C ARG A 92 12.22 11.43 6.83
N ASN A 93 13.49 11.05 6.97
CA ASN A 93 14.47 11.85 7.70
C ASN A 93 15.69 12.21 6.84
N ASP A 94 16.13 11.30 5.97
CA ASP A 94 17.43 11.41 5.31
C ASP A 94 17.35 12.02 3.91
N VAL A 95 16.15 12.15 3.35
CA VAL A 95 15.91 12.70 2.01
C VAL A 95 15.52 14.19 2.08
N SER A 96 15.99 14.95 1.08
CA SER A 96 15.49 16.30 0.79
C SER A 96 14.43 16.30 -0.31
N TYR A 97 14.38 15.23 -1.10
CA TYR A 97 13.38 14.99 -2.13
C TYR A 97 13.21 13.48 -2.33
N ASN A 98 11.97 13.04 -2.52
CA ASN A 98 11.64 11.71 -2.98
C ASN A 98 10.42 11.77 -3.91
N ALA A 99 10.49 11.09 -5.04
CA ALA A 99 9.34 10.80 -5.89
C ALA A 99 9.28 9.33 -6.21
N ILE A 100 8.07 8.82 -6.33
CA ILE A 100 7.80 7.41 -6.62
C ILE A 100 6.96 7.35 -7.88
N SER A 101 7.44 6.57 -8.85
CA SER A 101 6.89 6.51 -10.19
C SER A 101 6.86 5.07 -10.70
N ASP A 102 6.18 4.87 -11.83
CA ASP A 102 6.13 3.59 -12.56
C ASP A 102 5.70 2.38 -11.72
N ALA A 103 4.91 2.62 -10.66
CA ALA A 103 4.37 1.56 -9.83
C ALA A 103 3.45 0.68 -10.66
N ALA A 104 3.74 -0.62 -10.73
CA ALA A 104 2.98 -1.59 -11.50
C ALA A 104 3.00 -2.97 -10.84
N ILE A 105 1.90 -3.70 -11.00
CA ILE A 105 1.82 -5.10 -10.56
C ILE A 105 1.82 -6.00 -11.79
N ASN A 106 2.76 -6.94 -11.81
CA ASN A 106 2.82 -8.01 -12.80
C ASN A 106 2.82 -9.37 -12.09
N GLY A 107 1.71 -10.10 -12.19
CA GLY A 107 1.50 -11.33 -11.42
C GLY A 107 1.59 -11.07 -9.91
N ASN A 108 2.59 -11.67 -9.29
CA ASN A 108 2.85 -11.62 -7.85
C ASN A 108 3.99 -10.66 -7.46
N THR A 109 4.32 -9.73 -8.36
CA THR A 109 5.44 -8.82 -8.20
C THR A 109 4.97 -7.39 -8.40
N LEU A 110 5.16 -6.57 -7.37
CA LEU A 110 5.10 -5.12 -7.46
C LEU A 110 6.49 -4.63 -7.92
N SER A 111 6.51 -3.74 -8.91
CA SER A 111 7.70 -2.98 -9.31
C SER A 111 7.41 -1.49 -9.20
N TYR A 112 8.38 -0.69 -8.79
CA TYR A 112 8.28 0.76 -8.71
C TYR A 112 9.67 1.40 -8.78
N THR A 113 9.74 2.67 -9.20
CA THR A 113 10.98 3.44 -9.28
C THR A 113 10.98 4.55 -8.23
N LEU A 114 12.07 4.66 -7.49
CA LEU A 114 12.35 5.73 -6.55
C LEU A 114 13.31 6.73 -7.19
N ASP A 115 12.94 8.01 -7.20
CA ASP A 115 13.84 9.13 -7.47
C ASP A 115 14.14 9.85 -6.17
N ILE A 116 15.40 9.77 -5.73
CA ILE A 116 15.81 10.18 -4.39
C ILE A 116 16.91 11.24 -4.51
N SER A 117 16.77 12.31 -3.72
CA SER A 117 17.89 13.16 -3.34
C SER A 117 18.06 13.14 -1.83
N LEU A 118 19.23 12.70 -1.38
CA LEU A 118 19.62 12.69 0.03
C LEU A 118 20.01 14.11 0.47
N ARG A 119 19.72 14.44 1.74
CA ARG A 119 20.13 15.73 2.34
C ARG A 119 21.65 15.96 2.31
N ARG A 120 22.44 14.89 2.17
CA ARG A 120 23.92 14.90 2.16
C ARG A 120 24.54 14.79 0.76
N ALA A 121 23.82 15.25 -0.26
CA ALA A 121 24.29 15.55 -1.63
C ALA A 121 24.44 14.38 -2.62
N ASP A 122 23.83 13.22 -2.36
CA ASP A 122 23.70 12.16 -3.38
C ASP A 122 22.29 12.16 -3.97
N ALA A 123 22.20 11.94 -5.28
CA ALA A 123 20.95 11.81 -6.00
C ALA A 123 21.01 10.60 -6.93
N PHE A 124 19.96 9.80 -6.91
CA PHE A 124 19.94 8.53 -7.63
C PHE A 124 18.53 8.01 -7.87
N LEU A 125 18.43 7.21 -8.92
CA LEU A 125 17.25 6.42 -9.22
C LEU A 125 17.46 4.99 -8.73
N GLN A 126 16.41 4.37 -8.19
CA GLN A 126 16.40 2.95 -7.83
C GLN A 126 15.15 2.28 -8.35
N LYS A 127 15.31 1.12 -8.99
CA LYS A 127 14.20 0.23 -9.30
C LYS A 127 14.04 -0.80 -8.20
N CYS A 128 12.87 -0.78 -7.57
CA CYS A 128 12.53 -1.67 -6.48
C CYS A 128 11.50 -2.69 -6.94
N THR A 129 11.65 -3.90 -6.43
CA THR A 129 10.70 -5.00 -6.63
C THR A 129 10.32 -5.60 -5.29
N LEU A 130 9.06 -5.97 -5.13
CA LEU A 130 8.57 -6.68 -3.96
C LEU A 130 7.67 -7.82 -4.44
N THR A 131 7.93 -9.02 -3.93
CA THR A 131 7.12 -10.20 -4.24
C THR A 131 6.13 -10.48 -3.12
N PHE A 132 4.96 -10.98 -3.49
CA PHE A 132 3.92 -11.29 -2.53
C PHE A 132 3.23 -12.62 -2.86
N THR A 133 2.81 -13.32 -1.80
CA THR A 133 1.99 -14.53 -1.89
C THR A 133 0.65 -14.30 -1.19
N ALA A 134 -0.19 -15.33 -1.10
CA ALA A 134 -1.46 -15.22 -0.39
C ALA A 134 -1.27 -14.93 1.10
N ASP A 135 -0.12 -15.29 1.68
CA ASP A 135 0.08 -15.28 3.14
C ASP A 135 1.34 -14.48 3.56
N SER A 136 2.13 -13.96 2.62
CA SER A 136 3.39 -13.28 2.94
C SER A 136 3.80 -12.18 1.96
N LEU A 137 4.54 -11.19 2.48
CA LEU A 137 5.23 -10.13 1.73
C LEU A 137 6.74 -10.32 1.89
N SER A 138 7.49 -10.28 0.79
CA SER A 138 8.96 -10.21 0.86
C SER A 138 9.41 -8.83 1.34
N GLU A 139 10.71 -8.70 1.62
CA GLU A 139 11.34 -7.40 1.68
C GLU A 139 11.51 -6.83 0.25
N PRO A 140 11.53 -5.50 0.08
CA PRO A 140 11.90 -4.87 -1.19
C PRO A 140 13.32 -5.24 -1.59
N ASN A 141 13.52 -5.54 -2.86
CA ASN A 141 14.83 -5.64 -3.50
C ASN A 141 14.99 -4.48 -4.47
N CYS A 142 15.94 -3.59 -4.20
CA CYS A 142 16.18 -2.38 -4.97
C CYS A 142 17.56 -2.40 -5.62
N VAL A 143 17.60 -1.99 -6.89
CA VAL A 143 18.83 -1.87 -7.67
C VAL A 143 18.95 -0.45 -8.18
N LEU A 144 20.15 0.14 -8.07
CA LEU A 144 20.45 1.47 -8.61
C LEU A 144 20.31 1.46 -10.13
N GLU A 145 19.67 2.48 -10.67
CA GLU A 145 19.77 2.73 -12.11
C GLU A 145 20.97 3.62 -12.41
N ASP A 146 21.66 3.30 -13.49
CA ASP A 146 22.60 4.22 -14.09
C ASP A 146 21.81 5.43 -14.59
N LEU A 147 22.13 6.62 -14.08
CA LEU A 147 21.59 7.85 -14.64
C LEU A 147 22.02 7.89 -16.11
N PRO A 148 21.10 8.16 -17.06
CA PRO A 148 21.49 8.31 -18.45
C PRO A 148 22.61 9.37 -18.53
N PRO A 149 23.65 9.15 -19.36
CA PRO A 149 24.76 10.09 -19.45
C PRO A 149 24.21 11.47 -19.80
N ALA A 150 24.66 12.48 -19.05
CA ALA A 150 24.32 13.88 -19.33
C ALA A 150 24.65 14.16 -20.81
N LYS A 151 23.64 14.61 -21.57
CA LYS A 151 23.80 15.05 -22.95
C LYS A 151 24.48 16.40 -23.03
#